data_AF-A0A101X465-F1
#
_entry.id   AF-A0A101X465-F1
#
_cell.length_a   1.000
_cell.length_b   1.000
_cell.length_c   1.000
_cell.angle_alpha   90.00
_cell.angle_beta   90.00
_cell.angle_gamma   90.00
#
_symmetry.space_group_name_H-M   'P 1'
#
loop_
_entity.id
_entity.type
_entity.pdbx_description
1 polymer ?
#
loop_
_entity_poly.entity_id
_entity_poly.type
_entity_poly.pdbx_seq_one_letter_code
_entity_poly.pdbx_strand_id
1 'polypeptide(L)'
;MHACRSTLEDPRLIIDDKRYEAIRDLPFAGSLKSMFGGEIKILEVDVDEETAKRILQAFPSARVDARGYLEDLPVAFKRALFEAVVKTRSLGKEAIEEVFRNIEAIKELAKKEKEYVPPP
;
A
#
# COMPACT_ATOMS: atom_id res chain seq x y z
N MET A 1 0.19 28.86 6.20
CA MET A 1 1.14 28.01 5.44
C MET A 1 0.48 26.65 5.24
N HIS A 2 -0.26 26.45 4.15
CA HIS A 2 -0.70 25.12 3.75
C HIS A 2 0.45 24.49 2.99
N ALA A 3 1.11 23.50 3.60
CA ALA A 3 2.06 22.69 2.87
C ALA A 3 1.31 22.00 1.73
N CYS A 4 1.66 22.37 0.51
CA CYS A 4 1.28 21.67 -0.70
C CYS A 4 1.88 20.27 -0.57
N ARG A 5 1.09 19.29 -0.09
CA ARG A 5 1.55 17.91 0.05
C ARG A 5 1.43 17.24 -1.32
N SER A 6 2.38 17.55 -2.19
CA SER A 6 2.58 16.88 -3.47
C SER A 6 3.44 15.63 -3.24
N THR A 7 2.98 14.67 -2.45
CA THR A 7 3.58 13.33 -2.42
C THR A 7 2.84 12.49 -3.46
N LEU A 8 3.31 12.61 -4.70
CA LEU A 8 2.75 11.96 -5.86
C LEU A 8 3.39 10.57 -5.99
N GLU A 9 3.23 9.67 -5.00
CA GLU A 9 3.78 8.30 -5.07
C GLU A 9 3.15 7.28 -4.09
N ASP A 10 2.02 7.59 -3.45
CA ASP A 10 1.53 6.81 -2.32
C ASP A 10 0.82 5.48 -2.72
N PRO A 11 1.18 4.32 -2.14
CA PRO A 11 0.42 3.09 -2.34
C PRO A 11 -0.93 3.14 -1.61
N ARG A 12 -2.00 2.75 -2.34
CA ARG A 12 -3.37 2.71 -1.81
C ARG A 12 -3.77 1.32 -1.35
N LEU A 13 -4.31 1.25 -0.13
CA LEU A 13 -4.92 0.04 0.43
C LEU A 13 -6.42 0.21 0.51
N ILE A 14 -7.16 -0.72 -0.09
CA ILE A 14 -8.60 -0.87 0.11
C ILE A 14 -8.82 -1.52 1.48
N ILE A 15 -9.66 -0.90 2.29
CA ILE A 15 -9.97 -1.34 3.65
C ILE A 15 -11.41 -1.85 3.65
N ASP A 16 -11.56 -3.18 3.68
CA ASP A 16 -12.81 -3.86 3.99
C ASP A 16 -13.07 -3.91 5.50
N ASP A 17 -14.23 -4.40 5.94
CA ASP A 17 -14.61 -4.47 7.36
C ASP A 17 -13.56 -5.17 8.24
N LYS A 18 -12.99 -6.30 7.79
CA LYS A 18 -11.99 -7.03 8.61
C LYS A 18 -10.72 -6.21 8.78
N ARG A 19 -10.28 -5.54 7.71
CA ARG A 19 -9.12 -4.63 7.76
C ARG A 19 -9.42 -3.41 8.62
N TYR A 20 -10.63 -2.88 8.53
CA TYR A 20 -11.08 -1.75 9.32
C TYR A 20 -11.03 -2.09 10.81
N GLU A 21 -11.54 -3.25 11.23
CA GLU A 21 -11.48 -3.71 12.62
C GLU A 21 -10.06 -3.78 13.16
N ALA A 22 -9.08 -4.19 12.34
CA ALA A 22 -7.68 -4.25 12.74
C ALA A 22 -6.99 -2.88 12.88
N ILE A 23 -7.52 -1.83 12.24
CA ILE A 23 -6.90 -0.50 12.24
C ILE A 23 -7.71 0.59 12.95
N ARG A 24 -8.98 0.34 13.31
CA ARG A 24 -9.89 1.36 13.87
C ARG A 24 -9.38 2.00 15.16
N ASP A 25 -8.59 1.25 15.94
CA ASP A 25 -8.02 1.68 17.22
C ASP A 25 -6.57 2.19 17.08
N LEU A 26 -6.10 2.40 15.84
CA LEU A 26 -4.77 2.92 15.53
C LEU A 26 -4.79 4.45 15.37
N PRO A 27 -3.66 5.14 15.67
CA PRO A 27 -3.62 6.61 15.69
C PRO A 27 -3.95 7.26 14.33
N PHE A 28 -3.80 6.52 13.24
CA PHE A 28 -4.07 7.00 11.88
C PHE A 28 -5.45 6.59 11.34
N ALA A 29 -6.30 5.92 12.12
CA ALA A 29 -7.62 5.48 11.66
C ALA A 29 -8.50 6.64 11.15
N GLY A 30 -8.33 7.84 11.71
CA GLY A 30 -9.01 9.06 11.27
C GLY A 30 -8.54 9.60 9.91
N SER A 31 -7.43 9.09 9.37
CA SER A 31 -6.89 9.49 8.06
C SER A 31 -7.45 8.67 6.89
N LEU A 32 -8.34 7.71 7.16
CA LEU A 32 -9.01 6.93 6.12
C LEU A 32 -9.86 7.82 5.22
N LYS A 33 -9.63 7.74 3.91
CA LYS A 33 -10.45 8.43 2.91
C LYS A 33 -11.65 7.57 2.54
N SER A 34 -12.82 8.18 2.52
CA SER A 34 -14.04 7.55 2.03
C SER A 34 -14.23 7.83 0.54
N MET A 35 -14.51 6.80 -0.23
CA MET A 35 -14.88 6.85 -1.64
C MET A 35 -16.29 6.26 -1.83
N PHE A 36 -16.95 6.60 -2.94
CA PHE A 36 -18.29 6.10 -3.29
C PHE A 36 -19.31 6.30 -2.14
N GLY A 37 -19.46 7.54 -1.67
CA GLY A 37 -20.43 7.85 -0.62
C GLY A 37 -20.16 7.26 0.76
N GLY A 38 -18.98 6.64 0.98
CA GLY A 38 -18.62 6.00 2.25
C GLY A 38 -18.52 4.48 2.19
N GLU A 39 -18.92 3.86 1.07
CA GLU A 39 -18.89 2.40 0.91
C GLU A 39 -17.47 1.83 0.84
N ILE A 40 -16.51 2.61 0.33
CA ILE A 40 -15.13 2.16 0.20
C ILE A 40 -14.23 3.06 1.03
N LYS A 41 -13.47 2.46 1.95
CA LYS A 41 -12.43 3.14 2.72
C LYS A 41 -11.06 2.86 2.11
N ILE A 42 -10.30 3.92 1.89
CA ILE A 42 -8.95 3.88 1.35
C ILE A 42 -7.97 4.41 2.40
N LEU A 43 -6.88 3.68 2.58
CA LEU A 43 -5.73 4.12 3.35
C LEU A 43 -4.60 4.45 2.37
N GLU A 44 -4.11 5.68 2.44
CA GLU A 44 -2.91 6.11 1.72
C GLU A 44 -1.72 6.02 2.68
N VAL A 45 -0.66 5.35 2.24
CA VAL A 45 0.59 5.25 2.99
C VAL A 45 1.57 6.24 2.39
N ASP A 46 2.18 7.08 3.22
CA ASP A 46 3.09 8.14 2.79
C ASP A 46 4.43 7.52 2.39
N VAL A 47 4.84 7.73 1.14
CA VAL A 47 6.16 7.30 0.66
C VAL A 47 6.90 8.45 0.00
N ASP A 48 8.21 8.49 0.24
CA ASP A 48 9.11 9.39 -0.48
C ASP A 48 9.50 8.81 -1.86
N GLU A 49 10.03 9.67 -2.73
CA GLU A 49 10.41 9.32 -4.10
C GLU A 49 11.45 8.19 -4.17
N GLU A 50 12.42 8.14 -3.24
CA GLU A 50 13.42 7.06 -3.21
C GLU A 50 12.76 5.72 -2.90
N THR A 51 11.87 5.73 -1.91
CA THR A 51 11.08 4.57 -1.52
C THR A 51 10.20 4.07 -2.68
N ALA A 52 9.52 4.97 -3.36
CA ALA A 52 8.68 4.61 -4.51
C ALA A 52 9.49 4.01 -5.67
N LYS A 53 10.64 4.60 -6.00
CA LYS A 53 11.59 4.04 -6.99
C LYS A 53 12.00 2.63 -6.63
N ARG A 54 12.29 2.36 -5.36
CA ARG A 54 12.65 1.00 -4.89
C ARG A 54 11.49 0.02 -5.03
N ILE A 55 10.25 0.45 -4.78
CA ILE A 55 9.06 -0.38 -4.98
C ILE A 55 8.90 -0.72 -6.47
N LEU A 56 9.00 0.26 -7.37
CA LEU A 56 8.92 0.05 -8.82
C LEU A 56 10.02 -0.88 -9.34
N GLN A 57 11.24 -0.78 -8.80
CA GLN A 57 12.34 -1.69 -9.13
C GLN A 57 12.10 -3.12 -8.63
N ALA A 58 11.47 -3.27 -7.46
CA ALA A 58 11.17 -4.58 -6.88
C ALA A 58 10.02 -5.28 -7.62
N PHE A 59 9.04 -4.52 -8.10
CA PHE A 59 7.82 -5.01 -8.73
C PHE A 59 7.63 -4.40 -10.12
N PRO A 60 8.15 -5.05 -11.19
CA PRO A 60 8.10 -4.49 -12.54
C PRO A 60 6.68 -4.39 -13.14
N SER A 61 5.67 -4.98 -12.51
CA SER A 61 4.27 -4.78 -12.87
C SER A 61 3.69 -3.48 -12.31
N ALA A 62 4.29 -2.93 -11.25
CA ALA A 62 3.82 -1.70 -10.64
C ALA A 62 4.12 -0.51 -11.54
N ARG A 63 3.23 0.48 -11.51
CA ARG A 63 3.36 1.73 -12.28
C ARG A 63 2.81 2.91 -11.49
N VAL A 64 3.15 4.11 -11.94
CA VAL A 64 2.58 5.36 -11.42
C VAL A 64 1.46 5.80 -12.36
N ASP A 65 0.28 6.09 -11.81
CA ASP A 65 -0.86 6.60 -12.58
C ASP A 65 -0.72 8.11 -12.89
N ALA A 66 -1.65 8.66 -13.67
CA ALA A 66 -1.63 10.08 -14.05
C ALA A 66 -1.75 11.05 -12.86
N ARG A 67 -2.12 10.55 -11.67
CA ARG A 67 -2.28 11.32 -10.44
C ARG A 67 -1.13 11.07 -9.45
N GLY A 68 -0.11 10.29 -9.85
CA GLY A 68 1.04 10.01 -9.01
C GLY A 68 0.89 8.79 -8.09
N TYR A 69 -0.17 8.00 -8.17
CA TYR A 69 -0.34 6.85 -7.27
C TYR A 69 0.33 5.59 -7.80
N LEU A 70 0.92 4.81 -6.89
CA LEU A 70 1.41 3.47 -7.21
C LEU A 70 0.24 2.51 -7.43
N GLU A 71 0.06 2.07 -8.66
CA GLU A 71 -0.93 1.11 -9.10
C GLU A 71 -0.26 -0.19 -9.61
N ASP A 72 -1.07 -1.23 -9.83
CA ASP A 72 -0.61 -2.55 -10.28
C ASP A 72 0.42 -3.23 -9.37
N LEU A 73 0.43 -2.83 -8.08
CA LEU A 73 1.16 -3.51 -7.02
C LEU A 73 0.56 -4.91 -6.75
N PRO A 74 1.40 -5.96 -6.61
CA PRO A 74 0.93 -7.32 -6.31
C PRO A 74 0.09 -7.39 -5.03
N VAL A 75 -0.84 -8.36 -4.95
CA VAL A 75 -1.68 -8.52 -3.74
C VAL A 75 -0.79 -8.91 -2.55
N ALA A 76 0.25 -9.71 -2.76
CA ALA A 76 1.23 -10.04 -1.72
C ALA A 76 1.88 -8.79 -1.13
N PHE A 77 2.24 -7.80 -1.96
CA PHE A 77 2.80 -6.55 -1.48
C PHE A 77 1.78 -5.74 -0.69
N LYS A 78 0.56 -5.56 -1.22
CA LYS A 78 -0.51 -4.83 -0.52
C LYS A 78 -0.85 -5.46 0.82
N ARG A 79 -0.84 -6.80 0.90
CA ARG A 79 -1.06 -7.54 2.15
C ARG A 79 0.07 -7.30 3.15
N ALA A 80 1.32 -7.47 2.72
CA ALA A 80 2.47 -7.23 3.58
C ALA A 80 2.53 -5.77 4.07
N LEU A 81 2.18 -4.80 3.21
CA LEU A 81 2.10 -3.40 3.60
C LEU A 81 1.04 -3.17 4.67
N PHE A 82 -0.14 -3.76 4.53
CA PHE A 82 -1.17 -3.67 5.56
C PHE A 82 -0.72 -4.28 6.89
N GLU A 83 -0.12 -5.47 6.86
CA GLU A 83 0.40 -6.13 8.06
C GLU A 83 1.49 -5.29 8.74
N ALA A 84 2.40 -4.70 7.96
CA ALA A 84 3.41 -3.80 8.45
C ALA A 84 2.81 -2.56 9.10
N VAL A 85 1.84 -1.91 8.46
CA VAL A 85 1.11 -0.74 9.00
C VAL A 85 0.42 -1.06 10.32
N VAL A 86 -0.23 -2.23 10.44
CA VAL A 86 -0.85 -2.68 11.69
C VAL A 86 0.20 -2.91 12.78
N LYS A 87 1.30 -3.56 12.42
CA LYS A 87 2.38 -3.93 13.34
C LYS A 87 3.15 -2.72 13.87
N THR A 88 3.50 -1.79 12.99
CA THR A 88 4.26 -0.57 13.34
C THR A 88 3.36 0.54 13.85
N ARG A 89 2.04 0.44 13.61
CA ARG A 89 1.05 1.47 13.93
C ARG A 89 1.40 2.82 13.26
N SER A 90 2.05 2.76 12.10
CA SER A 90 2.60 3.91 11.35
C SER A 90 2.22 3.81 9.87
N LEU A 91 1.95 4.95 9.24
CA LEU A 91 1.73 5.07 7.78
C LEU A 91 2.95 5.62 7.04
N GLY A 92 4.09 5.74 7.72
CA GLY A 92 5.30 6.31 7.15
C GLY A 92 6.37 5.24 6.91
N LYS A 93 7.61 5.73 6.88
CA LYS A 93 8.82 4.96 6.57
C LYS A 93 8.93 3.64 7.36
N GLU A 94 8.53 3.60 8.63
CA GLU A 94 8.63 2.40 9.47
C GLU A 94 7.85 1.20 8.90
N ALA A 95 6.63 1.43 8.42
CA ALA A 95 5.84 0.37 7.80
C ALA A 95 6.50 -0.11 6.50
N ILE A 96 7.05 0.82 5.72
CA ILE A 96 7.73 0.48 4.47
C ILE A 96 9.03 -0.29 4.74
N GLU A 97 9.83 0.11 5.71
CA GLU A 97 11.04 -0.62 6.10
C GLU A 97 10.73 -2.05 6.54
N GLU A 98 9.63 -2.26 7.26
CA GLU A 98 9.18 -3.61 7.64
C GLU A 98 8.78 -4.46 6.42
N VAL A 99 8.13 -3.86 5.42
CA VAL A 99 7.87 -4.52 4.13
C VAL A 99 9.19 -4.87 3.44
N PHE A 100 10.14 -3.93 3.39
CA PHE A 100 11.42 -4.15 2.72
C PHE A 100 12.27 -5.24 3.37
N ARG A 101 12.18 -5.43 4.70
CA ARG A 101 12.83 -6.55 5.40
C ARG A 101 12.37 -7.91 4.89
N ASN A 102 11.16 -8.00 4.35
CA ASN A 102 10.57 -9.23 3.84
C ASN A 102 10.39 -9.21 2.30
N ILE A 103 11.05 -8.28 1.61
CA ILE A 103 10.80 -8.01 0.19
C ILE A 103 11.04 -9.23 -0.70
N GLU A 104 12.04 -10.06 -0.40
CA GLU A 104 12.34 -11.25 -1.18
C GLU A 104 11.20 -12.28 -1.11
N ALA A 105 10.68 -12.54 0.09
CA ALA A 105 9.54 -13.43 0.29
C ALA A 105 8.28 -12.89 -0.41
N ILE A 106 8.05 -11.57 -0.34
CA ILE A 106 6.93 -10.91 -1.03
C ILE A 106 7.06 -11.04 -2.54
N LYS A 107 8.28 -10.89 -3.10
CA LYS A 107 8.53 -11.07 -4.53
C LYS A 107 8.25 -12.50 -4.98
N GLU A 108 8.63 -13.50 -4.19
CA GLU A 108 8.32 -14.90 -4.48
C GLU A 108 6.82 -15.18 -4.46
N LEU A 109 6.07 -14.61 -3.50
CA LEU A 109 4.61 -14.71 -3.48
C LEU A 109 3.99 -13.99 -4.69
N ALA A 110 4.47 -12.80 -5.04
CA ALA A 110 3.99 -12.03 -6.18
C ALA A 110 4.20 -12.75 -7.52
N LYS A 111 5.28 -13.52 -7.67
CA LYS A 111 5.49 -14.37 -8.85
C LYS A 111 4.41 -15.45 -8.98
N LYS A 112 4.02 -16.09 -7.88
CA LYS A 112 2.97 -17.12 -7.85
C LYS A 112 1.59 -16.55 -8.18
N GLU A 113 1.34 -15.28 -7.86
CA GLU A 113 0.10 -14.59 -8.25
C GLU A 113 -0.03 -14.45 -9.77
N LYS A 114 1.07 -14.17 -10.48
CA LYS A 114 1.07 -14.09 -11.96
C LYS A 114 0.84 -15.43 -12.64
N GLU A 115 1.16 -16.53 -11.97
CA GLU A 115 1.00 -17.88 -12.52
C GLU A 115 -0.46 -18.37 -12.48
N TYR A 116 -1.32 -17.69 -11.70
CA TYR A 116 -2.76 -17.94 -11.70
C TYR A 116 -3.44 -17.18 -12.84
N VAL A 117 -3.51 -17.82 -14.02
CA VAL A 117 -4.41 -17.41 -15.10
C VAL A 117 -5.68 -18.26 -14.95
N PRO A 118 -6.87 -17.68 -14.66
CA PRO A 118 -8.09 -18.48 -14.63
C PRO A 118 -8.30 -19.13 -16.01
N PRO A 119 -8.66 -20.43 -16.06
CA PRO A 119 -8.89 -21.11 -17.34
C PRO A 119 -10.02 -20.42 -18.13
N PRO A 120 -9.97 -20.47 -19.48
CA PRO A 120 -10.94 -19.83 -20.36
C PRO A 120 -12.36 -20.42 -20.25
#